data_AF-A0AB37IAM6-F1
#
_entry.id   AF-A0AB37IAM6-F1
#
_cell.length_a   1.000
_cell.length_b   1.000
_cell.length_c   1.000
_cell.angle_alpha   90.00
_cell.angle_beta   90.00
_cell.angle_gamma   90.00
#
_symmetry.space_group_name_H-M   'P 1'
#
loop_
_entity.id
_entity.type
_entity.pdbx_description
1 polymer ?
#
loop_
_entity_poly.entity_id
_entity_poly.type
_entity_poly.pdbx_seq_one_letter_code
_entity_poly.pdbx_strand_id
1 'polypeptide(L)'
;MFVLSENDTSVLEMPKCIYLNFQCINKILSIAENREKDKSNIAFDFSNTSWIDAEATPFLGVLVQNFQDQNLNIYAKLPENQNVVKILEKNGFLFTYGLSKNRLADVYGTTIPYSVLNSRNDDEIDEFLENRVFKLIHQHIKKDEIEIIRDAVNEISHNVKDHSTQSLLYFCGQFYPSKKHIALTLTDNGITIPKKIKHKFTSKLAKSDFDLIEWATGHGNSTKNVASSGLGLFDIKSNIEGIGELTILSNYGYWEQKSDGTKNHHTLSSPYPGTLICLKFLTYDHEKRIHSPENDIMNTTENLLF
;
A
#
# COMPACT_ATOMS: atom_id res chain seq x y z
N MET A 1 18.84 -8.36 23.53
CA MET A 1 18.93 -9.33 22.42
C MET A 1 18.12 -10.53 22.89
N PHE A 2 16.90 -10.71 22.38
CA PHE A 2 16.10 -11.88 22.71
C PHE A 2 16.74 -13.06 21.96
N VAL A 3 17.16 -14.09 22.68
CA VAL A 3 17.66 -15.32 22.06
C VAL A 3 16.43 -16.05 21.55
N LEU A 4 16.30 -16.14 20.23
CA LEU A 4 15.27 -16.93 19.57
C LEU A 4 15.42 -18.39 19.99
N SER A 5 14.35 -18.99 20.52
CA SER A 5 14.28 -20.44 20.61
C SER A 5 14.09 -20.98 19.19
N GLU A 6 15.15 -21.51 18.59
CA GLU A 6 15.13 -22.06 17.22
C GLU A 6 14.04 -23.13 17.06
N ASN A 7 13.73 -23.89 18.12
CA ASN A 7 12.74 -24.98 18.07
C ASN A 7 11.27 -24.52 18.09
N ASP A 8 11.00 -23.28 18.53
CA ASP A 8 9.65 -22.71 18.65
C ASP A 8 9.43 -21.52 17.70
N THR A 9 10.21 -21.46 16.61
CA THR A 9 10.16 -20.36 15.65
C THR A 9 9.87 -20.86 14.25
N SER A 10 8.79 -20.37 13.64
CA SER A 10 8.52 -20.55 12.22
C SER A 10 9.26 -19.48 11.43
N VAL A 11 10.12 -19.90 10.51
CA VAL A 11 10.96 -18.98 9.72
C VAL A 11 10.31 -18.70 8.38
N LEU A 12 10.05 -17.42 8.09
CA LEU A 12 9.56 -16.94 6.80
C LEU A 12 10.74 -16.40 6.00
N GLU A 13 11.29 -17.22 5.11
CA GLU A 13 12.40 -16.83 4.24
C GLU A 13 11.97 -15.75 3.22
N MET A 14 12.43 -14.52 3.41
CA MET A 14 12.05 -13.42 2.53
C MET A 14 12.75 -13.51 1.17
N PRO A 15 12.08 -13.10 0.08
CA PRO A 15 12.71 -13.05 -1.24
C PRO A 15 13.99 -12.19 -1.28
N LYS A 16 14.89 -12.51 -2.22
CA LYS A 16 16.12 -11.73 -2.47
C LYS A 16 15.84 -10.27 -2.81
N CYS A 17 14.74 -10.00 -3.52
CA CYS A 17 14.24 -8.66 -3.77
C CYS A 17 12.75 -8.63 -3.44
N ILE A 18 12.33 -7.67 -2.63
CA ILE A 18 10.95 -7.47 -2.23
C ILE A 18 10.39 -6.31 -3.04
N TYR A 19 9.59 -6.63 -4.06
CA TYR A 19 8.90 -5.67 -4.90
C TYR A 19 7.40 -5.78 -4.67
N LEU A 20 6.67 -4.68 -4.87
CA LEU A 20 5.20 -4.72 -4.79
C LEU A 20 4.59 -5.12 -6.15
N ASN A 21 4.88 -6.36 -6.59
CA ASN A 21 4.33 -6.97 -7.80
C ASN A 21 3.74 -8.35 -7.52
N PHE A 22 2.97 -8.88 -8.47
CA PHE A 22 2.26 -10.15 -8.31
C PHE A 22 3.18 -11.30 -7.86
N GLN A 23 4.31 -11.52 -8.53
CA GLN A 23 5.18 -12.68 -8.24
C GLN A 23 5.73 -12.63 -6.82
N CYS A 24 6.18 -11.45 -6.36
CA CYS A 24 6.76 -11.29 -5.05
C CYS A 24 5.69 -11.35 -3.95
N ILE A 25 4.57 -10.65 -4.12
CA ILE A 25 3.43 -10.67 -3.20
C ILE A 25 2.91 -12.10 -3.04
N ASN A 26 2.64 -12.79 -4.15
CA ASN A 26 2.13 -14.16 -4.13
C ASN A 26 3.08 -15.12 -3.41
N LYS A 27 4.39 -14.97 -3.65
CA LYS A 27 5.41 -15.76 -2.96
C LYS A 27 5.42 -15.50 -1.45
N ILE A 28 5.42 -14.25 -1.01
CA ILE A 28 5.44 -13.90 0.42
C ILE A 28 4.16 -14.41 1.12
N LEU A 29 2.99 -14.22 0.50
CA LEU A 29 1.73 -14.74 1.04
C LEU A 29 1.73 -16.28 1.13
N SER A 30 2.26 -16.95 0.10
CA SER A 30 2.39 -18.42 0.11
C SER A 30 3.32 -18.90 1.23
N ILE A 31 4.44 -18.21 1.48
CA ILE A 31 5.37 -18.52 2.57
C ILE A 31 4.67 -18.32 3.93
N ALA A 32 3.98 -17.19 4.11
CA ALA A 32 3.23 -16.87 5.33
C ALA A 32 2.11 -17.89 5.62
N GLU A 33 1.45 -18.38 4.58
CA GLU A 33 0.40 -19.39 4.72
C GLU A 33 0.98 -20.77 5.07
N ASN A 34 2.05 -21.19 4.39
CA ASN A 34 2.67 -22.50 4.59
C ASN A 34 3.63 -22.59 5.79
N ARG A 35 3.65 -21.57 6.64
CA ARG A 35 4.44 -21.54 7.88
C ARG A 35 4.10 -22.73 8.78
N GLU A 36 5.05 -23.15 9.62
CA GLU A 36 4.81 -24.08 10.73
C GLU A 36 3.82 -23.47 11.74
N LYS A 37 2.61 -24.04 11.83
CA LYS A 37 1.48 -23.46 12.61
C LYS A 37 1.54 -23.80 14.10
N ASP A 38 2.37 -24.76 14.51
CA ASP A 38 2.59 -25.19 15.90
C ASP A 38 3.54 -24.27 16.69
N LYS A 39 4.17 -23.30 16.01
CA LYS A 39 5.15 -22.38 16.60
C LYS A 39 4.49 -21.14 17.20
N SER A 40 5.02 -20.68 18.33
CA SER A 40 4.58 -19.43 18.97
C SER A 40 5.30 -18.18 18.44
N ASN A 41 6.41 -18.35 17.73
CA ASN A 41 7.23 -17.27 17.21
C ASN A 41 7.29 -17.30 15.68
N ILE A 42 7.29 -16.13 15.06
CA ILE A 42 7.50 -15.93 13.62
C ILE A 42 8.77 -15.09 13.42
N ALA A 43 9.70 -15.58 12.61
CA ALA A 43 10.87 -14.82 12.20
C ALA A 43 10.79 -14.48 10.70
N PHE A 44 10.72 -13.19 10.37
CA PHE A 44 10.96 -12.73 9.01
C PHE A 44 12.46 -12.75 8.74
N ASP A 45 12.92 -13.71 7.92
CA ASP A 45 14.34 -13.85 7.60
C ASP A 45 14.68 -13.07 6.33
N PHE A 46 15.26 -11.90 6.52
CA PHE A 46 15.76 -11.02 5.48
C PHE A 46 17.26 -11.25 5.18
N SER A 47 17.90 -12.28 5.74
CA SER A 47 19.35 -12.46 5.63
C SER A 47 19.87 -12.51 4.19
N ASN A 48 19.06 -13.06 3.27
CA ASN A 48 19.34 -13.12 1.83
C ASN A 48 18.70 -11.99 1.01
N THR A 49 17.98 -11.06 1.66
CA THR A 49 17.33 -9.93 1.00
C THR A 49 18.36 -8.84 0.70
N SER A 50 18.44 -8.45 -0.57
CA SER A 50 19.35 -7.44 -1.10
C SER A 50 18.66 -6.13 -1.48
N TRP A 51 17.33 -6.16 -1.63
CA TRP A 51 16.50 -5.01 -1.95
C TRP A 51 15.09 -5.14 -1.39
N ILE A 52 14.51 -4.02 -0.97
CA ILE A 52 13.09 -3.88 -0.65
C ILE A 52 12.60 -2.53 -1.17
N ASP A 53 11.50 -2.53 -1.91
CA ASP A 53 10.74 -1.31 -2.18
C ASP A 53 10.17 -0.77 -0.87
N ALA A 54 10.41 0.50 -0.57
CA ALA A 54 9.97 1.09 0.70
C ALA A 54 8.44 1.02 0.86
N GLU A 55 7.71 1.22 -0.23
CA GLU A 55 6.26 1.10 -0.33
C GLU A 55 5.74 -0.34 -0.13
N ALA A 56 6.60 -1.36 -0.11
CA ALA A 56 6.18 -2.73 0.22
C ALA A 56 6.00 -2.96 1.74
N THR A 57 6.46 -2.04 2.59
CA THR A 57 6.38 -2.21 4.05
C THR A 57 4.96 -2.21 4.65
N PRO A 58 3.94 -1.48 4.14
CA PRO A 58 2.56 -1.63 4.59
C PRO A 58 1.99 -3.02 4.33
N PHE A 59 2.31 -3.63 3.19
CA PHE A 59 1.98 -5.02 2.90
C PHE A 59 2.56 -5.96 3.97
N LEU A 60 3.84 -5.82 4.31
CA LEU A 60 4.48 -6.61 5.38
C LEU A 60 3.88 -6.31 6.75
N GLY A 61 3.56 -5.05 7.03
CA GLY A 61 2.96 -4.61 8.28
C GLY A 61 1.62 -5.28 8.58
N VAL A 62 0.76 -5.41 7.57
CA VAL A 62 -0.50 -6.15 7.72
C VAL A 62 -0.26 -7.64 8.04
N LEU A 63 0.78 -8.26 7.47
CA LEU A 63 1.15 -9.64 7.84
C LEU A 63 1.64 -9.73 9.29
N VAL A 64 2.48 -8.78 9.71
CA VAL A 64 2.96 -8.67 11.10
C VAL A 64 1.78 -8.52 12.05
N GLN A 65 0.87 -7.57 11.78
CA GLN A 65 -0.31 -7.36 12.62
C GLN A 65 -1.16 -8.63 12.71
N ASN A 66 -1.42 -9.30 11.59
CA ASN A 66 -2.21 -10.53 11.60
C ASN A 66 -1.61 -11.64 12.45
N PHE A 67 -0.28 -11.76 12.48
CA PHE A 67 0.39 -12.71 13.35
C PHE A 67 0.31 -12.29 14.82
N GLN A 68 0.43 -10.99 15.11
CA GLN A 68 0.27 -10.46 16.47
C GLN A 68 -1.17 -10.65 17.00
N ASP A 69 -2.19 -10.49 16.16
CA ASP A 69 -3.59 -10.75 16.50
C ASP A 69 -3.84 -12.25 16.83
N GLN A 70 -2.96 -13.14 16.37
CA GLN A 70 -2.93 -14.56 16.75
C GLN A 70 -2.09 -14.83 18.01
N ASN A 71 -1.64 -13.80 18.72
CA ASN A 71 -0.73 -13.85 19.87
C ASN A 71 0.64 -14.46 19.55
N LEU A 72 1.12 -14.33 18.31
CA LEU A 72 2.45 -14.79 17.92
C LEU A 72 3.48 -13.68 18.14
N ASN A 73 4.67 -14.06 18.61
CA ASN A 73 5.79 -13.13 18.76
C ASN A 73 6.51 -12.94 17.42
N ILE A 74 6.89 -11.71 17.11
CA ILE A 74 7.47 -11.36 15.82
C ILE A 74 8.93 -10.97 15.97
N TYR A 75 9.77 -11.52 15.10
CA TYR A 75 11.20 -11.25 15.02
C TYR A 75 11.61 -10.99 13.58
N ALA A 76 12.76 -10.34 13.42
CA ALA A 76 13.39 -10.14 12.12
C ALA A 76 14.86 -10.52 12.20
N LYS A 77 15.30 -11.35 11.25
CA LYS A 77 16.72 -11.61 11.01
C LYS A 77 17.16 -10.71 9.85
N LEU A 78 17.93 -9.68 10.17
CA LEU A 78 18.34 -8.66 9.21
C LEU A 78 19.54 -9.13 8.36
N PRO A 79 19.66 -8.68 7.10
CA PRO A 79 20.82 -8.98 6.28
C PRO A 79 22.06 -8.26 6.77
N GLU A 80 23.23 -8.84 6.50
CA GLU A 80 24.51 -8.13 6.65
C GLU A 80 24.57 -6.90 5.75
N ASN A 81 23.93 -6.98 4.58
CA ASN A 81 23.78 -5.87 3.65
C ASN A 81 22.96 -4.73 4.28
N GLN A 82 23.64 -3.63 4.54
CA GLN A 82 23.07 -2.46 5.20
C GLN A 82 22.05 -1.69 4.36
N ASN A 83 21.90 -1.94 3.05
CA ASN A 83 20.95 -1.19 2.22
C ASN A 83 19.50 -1.46 2.63
N VAL A 84 19.14 -2.74 2.81
CA VAL A 84 17.79 -3.13 3.26
C VAL A 84 17.53 -2.60 4.67
N VAL A 85 18.50 -2.78 5.57
CA VAL A 85 18.43 -2.26 6.94
C VAL A 85 18.20 -0.75 6.93
N LYS A 86 18.96 0.02 6.14
CA LYS A 86 18.81 1.46 6.01
C LYS A 86 17.43 1.87 5.52
N ILE A 87 16.86 1.19 4.53
CA ILE A 87 15.51 1.49 4.04
C ILE A 87 14.48 1.29 5.16
N LEU A 88 14.54 0.14 5.85
CA LEU A 88 13.59 -0.22 6.90
C LEU A 88 13.76 0.61 8.20
N GLU A 89 14.99 1.04 8.53
CA GLU A 89 15.24 1.94 9.67
C GLU A 89 14.92 3.41 9.36
N LYS A 90 15.06 3.84 8.09
CA LYS A 90 14.68 5.20 7.66
C LYS A 90 13.17 5.38 7.58
N ASN A 91 12.47 4.43 6.96
CA ASN A 91 11.01 4.52 6.90
C ASN A 91 10.37 4.25 8.27
N GLY A 92 11.06 3.57 9.18
CA GLY A 92 10.62 3.35 10.56
C GLY A 92 9.87 2.05 10.78
N PHE A 93 9.72 1.18 9.77
CA PHE A 93 9.04 -0.10 9.88
C PHE A 93 9.59 -0.97 11.04
N LEU A 94 10.92 -1.11 11.14
CA LEU A 94 11.51 -1.92 12.22
C LEU A 94 11.28 -1.33 13.60
N PHE A 95 11.29 0.00 13.70
CA PHE A 95 11.04 0.71 14.95
C PHE A 95 9.60 0.51 15.41
N THR A 96 8.62 0.65 14.50
CA THR A 96 7.19 0.51 14.80
C THR A 96 6.85 -0.84 15.43
N TYR A 97 7.49 -1.91 14.97
CA TYR A 97 7.26 -3.26 15.49
C TYR A 97 8.29 -3.71 16.54
N GLY A 98 9.16 -2.82 17.03
CA GLY A 98 10.17 -3.14 18.03
C GLY A 98 11.26 -4.13 17.56
N LEU A 99 11.40 -4.29 16.24
CA LEU A 99 12.36 -5.20 15.59
C LEU A 99 13.77 -4.59 15.51
N SER A 100 13.88 -3.26 15.59
CA SER A 100 15.13 -2.53 15.80
C SER A 100 14.89 -1.34 16.73
N LYS A 101 15.89 -0.98 17.53
CA LYS A 101 15.88 0.24 18.34
C LYS A 101 16.36 1.47 17.55
N ASN A 102 16.96 1.25 16.39
CA ASN A 102 17.48 2.33 15.57
C ASN A 102 16.37 2.94 14.73
N ARG A 103 16.46 4.26 14.56
CA ARG A 103 15.68 5.01 13.58
C ARG A 103 16.63 5.96 12.88
N LEU A 104 16.78 5.80 11.58
CA LEU A 104 17.68 6.64 10.80
C LEU A 104 16.92 7.87 10.31
N ALA A 105 17.58 9.03 10.35
CA ALA A 105 17.03 10.24 9.77
C ALA A 105 16.99 10.13 8.23
N ASP A 106 15.94 10.67 7.62
CA ASP A 106 15.91 10.87 6.18
C ASP A 106 16.73 12.12 5.82
N VAL A 107 17.97 11.88 5.40
CA VAL A 107 18.91 12.93 5.00
C VAL A 107 18.60 13.48 3.60
N TYR A 108 17.90 12.72 2.76
CA TYR A 108 17.69 13.08 1.35
C TYR A 108 16.30 13.65 1.07
N GLY A 109 15.38 13.63 2.04
CA GLY A 109 14.01 14.11 1.86
C GLY A 109 13.25 13.28 0.83
N THR A 110 13.45 11.97 0.82
CA THR A 110 12.86 11.04 -0.14
C THR A 110 11.97 9.98 0.50
N THR A 111 11.95 9.87 1.82
CA THR A 111 11.22 8.84 2.55
C THR A 111 9.92 9.39 3.12
N ILE A 112 8.81 8.75 2.77
CA ILE A 112 7.54 8.92 3.48
C ILE A 112 7.49 7.84 4.56
N PRO A 113 7.40 8.22 5.83
CA PRO A 113 7.58 7.28 6.94
C PRO A 113 6.45 6.24 6.96
N TYR A 114 6.84 5.02 7.30
CA TYR A 114 5.91 3.97 7.69
C TYR A 114 5.10 4.43 8.90
N SER A 115 3.78 4.49 8.75
CA SER A 115 2.87 5.02 9.75
C SER A 115 1.64 4.12 9.88
N VAL A 116 1.20 3.93 11.12
CA VAL A 116 -0.05 3.24 11.46
C VAL A 116 -0.98 4.31 12.02
N LEU A 117 -2.05 4.60 11.29
CA LEU A 117 -2.98 5.69 11.59
C LEU A 117 -4.33 5.13 12.03
N ASN A 118 -5.02 5.82 12.94
CA ASN A 118 -6.39 5.47 13.28
C ASN A 118 -7.35 5.98 12.20
N SER A 119 -8.04 5.06 11.51
CA SER A 119 -8.96 5.39 10.43
C SER A 119 -10.16 6.22 10.89
N ARG A 120 -10.44 6.35 12.19
CA ARG A 120 -11.53 7.18 12.75
C ARG A 120 -11.07 8.59 13.14
N ASN A 121 -9.79 8.89 13.01
CA ASN A 121 -9.20 10.15 13.41
C ASN A 121 -8.81 10.95 12.16
N ASP A 122 -9.77 11.67 11.59
CA ASP A 122 -9.57 12.41 10.34
C ASP A 122 -8.48 13.49 10.50
N ASP A 123 -8.38 14.14 11.68
CA ASP A 123 -7.33 15.14 11.97
C ASP A 123 -5.92 14.52 11.94
N GLU A 124 -5.73 13.31 12.47
CA GLU A 124 -4.43 12.61 12.44
C GLU A 124 -4.04 12.22 11.01
N ILE A 125 -5.02 11.80 10.21
CA ILE A 125 -4.81 11.47 8.79
C ILE A 125 -4.41 12.73 8.03
N ASP A 126 -5.15 13.83 8.18
CA ASP A 126 -4.88 15.08 7.49
C ASP A 126 -3.53 15.67 7.91
N GLU A 127 -3.20 15.67 9.20
CA GLU A 127 -1.89 16.12 9.69
C GLU A 127 -0.76 15.28 9.08
N PHE A 128 -0.93 13.96 9.01
CA PHE A 128 0.05 13.07 8.40
C PHE A 128 0.23 13.37 6.90
N LEU A 129 -0.88 13.50 6.16
CA LEU A 129 -0.84 13.77 4.73
C LEU A 129 -0.15 15.11 4.44
N GLU A 130 -0.55 16.20 5.09
CA GLU A 130 0.02 17.53 4.85
C GLU A 130 1.50 17.59 5.24
N ASN A 131 1.85 17.12 6.45
CA ASN A 131 3.19 17.34 7.01
C ASN A 131 4.22 16.29 6.59
N ARG A 132 3.80 15.09 6.21
CA ARG A 132 4.71 13.94 5.96
C ARG A 132 4.67 13.46 4.52
N VAL A 133 3.54 13.59 3.82
CA VAL A 133 3.37 13.15 2.43
C VAL A 133 3.52 14.34 1.48
N PHE A 134 2.58 15.29 1.51
CA PHE A 134 2.49 16.38 0.55
C PHE A 134 3.65 17.35 0.66
N LYS A 135 4.12 17.67 1.87
CA LYS A 135 5.36 18.43 2.06
C LYS A 135 6.56 17.87 1.28
N LEU A 136 6.63 16.55 1.09
CA LEU A 136 7.71 15.88 0.36
C LEU A 136 7.46 15.86 -1.15
N ILE A 137 6.23 15.61 -1.58
CA ILE A 137 5.95 15.28 -2.99
C ILE A 137 5.36 16.44 -3.81
N HIS A 138 4.81 17.49 -3.19
CA HIS A 138 4.09 18.57 -3.89
C HIS A 138 4.92 19.28 -4.97
N GLN A 139 6.25 19.23 -4.88
CA GLN A 139 7.15 19.83 -5.87
C GLN A 139 7.36 18.94 -7.10
N HIS A 140 6.87 17.70 -7.08
CA HIS A 140 7.16 16.66 -8.08
C HIS A 140 5.93 16.16 -8.82
N ILE A 141 4.72 16.48 -8.32
CA ILE A 141 3.42 16.12 -8.90
C ILE A 141 2.51 17.36 -8.96
N LYS A 142 1.48 17.33 -9.81
CA LYS A 142 0.47 18.39 -9.92
C LYS A 142 -0.53 18.35 -8.74
N LYS A 143 -1.28 19.45 -8.56
CA LYS A 143 -2.25 19.60 -7.46
C LYS A 143 -3.43 18.62 -7.55
N ASP A 144 -3.91 18.33 -8.74
CA ASP A 144 -4.94 17.32 -9.00
C ASP A 144 -4.49 15.90 -8.61
N GLU A 145 -3.20 15.61 -8.70
CA GLU A 145 -2.63 14.32 -8.27
C GLU A 145 -2.63 14.13 -6.76
N ILE A 146 -2.58 15.23 -5.99
CA ILE A 146 -2.71 15.20 -4.53
C ILE A 146 -4.12 14.71 -4.14
N GLU A 147 -5.15 15.11 -4.88
CA GLU A 147 -6.52 14.67 -4.62
C GLU A 147 -6.69 13.16 -4.83
N ILE A 148 -5.98 12.55 -5.81
CA ILE A 148 -5.97 11.09 -6.01
C ILE A 148 -5.49 10.37 -4.74
N ILE A 149 -4.50 10.93 -4.04
CA ILE A 149 -4.00 10.36 -2.78
C ILE A 149 -5.04 10.50 -1.68
N ARG A 150 -5.69 11.66 -1.56
CA ARG A 150 -6.78 11.86 -0.58
C ARG A 150 -7.95 10.91 -0.84
N ASP A 151 -8.33 10.72 -2.10
CA ASP A 151 -9.39 9.79 -2.50
C ASP A 151 -9.04 8.35 -2.14
N ALA A 152 -7.80 7.91 -2.40
CA ALA A 152 -7.34 6.59 -2.01
C ALA A 152 -7.36 6.39 -0.49
N VAL A 153 -6.98 7.41 0.28
CA VAL A 153 -7.06 7.40 1.75
C VAL A 153 -8.50 7.31 2.23
N ASN A 154 -9.40 8.10 1.68
CA ASN A 154 -10.82 8.07 2.02
C ASN A 154 -11.44 6.70 1.68
N GLU A 155 -11.10 6.11 0.53
CA GLU A 155 -11.64 4.82 0.12
C GLU A 155 -11.21 3.68 1.05
N ILE A 156 -9.93 3.59 1.40
CA ILE A 156 -9.42 2.57 2.33
C ILE A 156 -9.92 2.84 3.76
N SER A 157 -9.97 4.09 4.22
CA SER A 157 -10.50 4.47 5.54
C SER A 157 -11.94 3.98 5.73
N HIS A 158 -12.78 4.09 4.70
CA HIS A 158 -14.16 3.63 4.75
C HIS A 158 -14.28 2.09 4.84
N ASN A 159 -13.27 1.31 4.43
CA ASN A 159 -13.31 -0.15 4.56
C ASN A 159 -13.13 -0.63 6.01
N VAL A 160 -12.50 0.20 6.86
CA VAL A 160 -12.21 -0.12 8.27
C VAL A 160 -13.02 0.69 9.28
N LYS A 161 -13.57 1.86 8.92
CA LYS A 161 -14.40 2.69 9.83
C LYS A 161 -15.61 1.92 10.39
N ASP A 162 -16.31 1.17 9.53
CA ASP A 162 -17.65 0.64 9.84
C ASP A 162 -17.68 -0.84 10.27
N HIS A 163 -16.63 -1.61 9.97
CA HIS A 163 -16.74 -3.08 9.95
C HIS A 163 -15.53 -3.85 10.50
N SER A 164 -14.51 -3.16 10.99
CA SER A 164 -13.31 -3.81 11.54
C SER A 164 -13.26 -3.68 13.06
N THR A 165 -12.73 -4.71 13.72
CA THR A 165 -12.39 -4.68 15.15
C THR A 165 -11.22 -3.73 15.44
N GLN A 166 -10.36 -3.51 14.43
CA GLN A 166 -9.23 -2.58 14.47
C GLN A 166 -9.29 -1.61 13.28
N SER A 167 -9.59 -0.34 13.57
CA SER A 167 -9.67 0.73 12.57
C SER A 167 -8.30 1.33 12.29
N LEU A 168 -7.39 0.52 11.75
CA LEU A 168 -6.02 0.92 11.46
C LEU A 168 -5.75 1.01 9.95
N LEU A 169 -4.98 2.02 9.57
CA LEU A 169 -4.46 2.25 8.23
C LEU A 169 -2.94 2.19 8.27
N TYR A 170 -2.34 1.50 7.31
CA TYR A 170 -0.90 1.39 7.16
C TYR A 170 -0.48 2.17 5.93
N PHE A 171 0.40 3.15 6.11
CA PHE A 171 0.92 4.02 5.06
C PHE A 171 2.44 3.91 4.99
N CYS A 172 3.01 3.82 3.80
CA CYS A 172 4.43 4.12 3.57
C CYS A 172 4.64 4.56 2.12
N GLY A 173 5.74 5.25 1.85
CA GLY A 173 6.09 5.60 0.49
C GLY A 173 7.52 6.09 0.35
N GLN A 174 7.89 6.35 -0.89
CA GLN A 174 9.22 6.79 -1.24
C GLN A 174 9.19 7.55 -2.56
N PHE A 175 9.87 8.69 -2.57
CA PHE A 175 10.29 9.34 -3.79
C PHE A 175 11.58 8.67 -4.30
N TYR A 176 11.60 8.30 -5.58
CA TYR A 176 12.74 7.72 -6.26
C TYR A 176 13.27 8.71 -7.32
N PRO A 177 14.14 9.67 -6.96
CA PRO A 177 14.61 10.72 -7.88
C PRO A 177 15.21 10.18 -9.17
N SER A 178 16.07 9.15 -9.07
CA SER A 178 16.73 8.53 -10.24
C SER A 178 15.76 7.80 -11.16
N LYS A 179 14.61 7.35 -10.65
CA LYS A 179 13.56 6.68 -11.41
C LYS A 179 12.41 7.61 -11.76
N LYS A 180 12.49 8.89 -11.37
CA LYS A 180 11.49 9.93 -11.64
C LYS A 180 10.06 9.50 -11.30
N HIS A 181 9.88 8.85 -10.16
CA HIS A 181 8.56 8.48 -9.67
C HIS A 181 8.47 8.52 -8.15
N ILE A 182 7.25 8.62 -7.66
CA ILE A 182 6.86 8.52 -6.26
C ILE A 182 5.99 7.29 -6.13
N ALA A 183 6.27 6.42 -5.16
CA ALA A 183 5.42 5.28 -4.85
C ALA A 183 4.87 5.40 -3.43
N LEU A 184 3.57 5.19 -3.28
CA LEU A 184 2.82 5.26 -2.03
C LEU A 184 2.01 3.98 -1.91
N THR A 185 2.00 3.37 -0.74
CA THR A 185 1.10 2.25 -0.45
C THR A 185 0.29 2.56 0.78
N LEU A 186 -1.00 2.33 0.62
CA LEU A 186 -2.01 2.42 1.66
C LEU A 186 -2.71 1.09 1.80
N THR A 187 -2.86 0.60 3.02
CA THR A 187 -3.59 -0.65 3.23
C THR A 187 -4.30 -0.71 4.56
N ASP A 188 -5.34 -1.52 4.61
CA ASP A 188 -6.13 -1.85 5.78
C ASP A 188 -6.10 -3.37 6.07
N ASN A 189 -6.68 -3.76 7.21
CA ASN A 189 -6.96 -5.16 7.56
C ASN A 189 -8.48 -5.42 7.74
N GLY A 190 -9.30 -4.68 6.98
CA GLY A 190 -10.76 -4.62 7.08
C GLY A 190 -11.49 -5.54 6.09
N ILE A 191 -12.76 -5.20 5.81
CA ILE A 191 -13.55 -5.96 4.84
C ILE A 191 -13.00 -5.72 3.43
N THR A 192 -12.60 -6.82 2.79
CA THR A 192 -12.09 -6.81 1.41
C THR A 192 -13.16 -6.45 0.38
N ILE A 193 -12.76 -5.85 -0.74
CA ILE A 193 -13.64 -5.49 -1.86
C ILE A 193 -14.49 -6.70 -2.32
N PRO A 194 -13.92 -7.91 -2.55
CA PRO A 194 -14.72 -9.07 -2.93
C PRO A 194 -15.77 -9.46 -1.89
N LYS A 195 -15.43 -9.44 -0.58
CA LYS A 195 -16.38 -9.77 0.49
C LYS A 195 -17.52 -8.75 0.55
N LYS A 196 -17.19 -7.45 0.44
CA LYS A 196 -18.17 -6.34 0.43
C LYS A 196 -19.18 -6.48 -0.71
N ILE A 197 -18.71 -6.77 -1.92
CA ILE A 197 -19.58 -6.92 -3.11
C ILE A 197 -20.44 -8.18 -3.00
N LYS A 198 -19.85 -9.33 -2.62
CA LYS A 198 -20.58 -10.60 -2.46
C LYS A 198 -21.69 -10.48 -1.40
N HIS A 199 -21.46 -9.71 -0.34
CA HIS A 199 -22.47 -9.40 0.66
C HIS A 199 -23.59 -8.49 0.12
N LYS A 200 -23.24 -7.40 -0.60
CA LYS A 200 -24.22 -6.43 -1.12
C LYS A 200 -25.10 -7.00 -2.24
N PHE A 201 -24.56 -7.82 -3.14
CA PHE A 201 -25.25 -8.21 -4.37
C PHE A 201 -25.78 -9.66 -4.39
N THR A 202 -25.89 -10.32 -3.23
CA THR A 202 -26.20 -11.76 -3.08
C THR A 202 -25.10 -12.64 -3.72
N SER A 203 -24.75 -13.76 -3.07
CA SER A 203 -23.62 -14.65 -3.38
C SER A 203 -23.61 -15.32 -4.77
N LYS A 204 -24.48 -14.93 -5.71
CA LYS A 204 -24.61 -15.51 -7.06
C LYS A 204 -23.65 -14.93 -8.10
N LEU A 205 -22.83 -13.94 -7.75
CA LEU A 205 -21.74 -13.48 -8.61
C LEU A 205 -20.61 -14.52 -8.60
N ALA A 206 -20.68 -15.50 -9.50
CA ALA A 206 -19.58 -16.45 -9.77
C ALA A 206 -18.43 -15.75 -10.50
N LYS A 207 -17.81 -14.77 -9.83
CA LYS A 207 -16.70 -13.96 -10.34
C LYS A 207 -15.47 -14.20 -9.48
N SER A 208 -14.29 -14.19 -10.12
CA SER A 208 -13.04 -14.20 -9.38
C SER A 208 -12.89 -12.92 -8.56
N ASP A 209 -12.00 -12.92 -7.57
CA ASP A 209 -11.80 -11.74 -6.74
C ASP A 209 -11.19 -10.57 -7.53
N PHE A 210 -10.34 -10.82 -8.53
CA PHE A 210 -9.85 -9.75 -9.41
C PHE A 210 -10.96 -9.20 -10.32
N ASP A 211 -11.93 -10.02 -10.75
CA ASP A 211 -13.09 -9.54 -11.54
C ASP A 211 -13.97 -8.61 -10.71
N LEU A 212 -14.05 -8.86 -9.40
CA LEU A 212 -14.78 -8.01 -8.47
C LEU A 212 -14.04 -6.70 -8.20
N ILE A 213 -12.71 -6.71 -8.20
CA ILE A 213 -11.90 -5.49 -8.16
C ILE A 213 -12.09 -4.69 -9.46
N GLU A 214 -11.98 -5.31 -10.65
CA GLU A 214 -12.24 -4.62 -11.92
C GLU A 214 -13.64 -4.00 -11.92
N TRP A 215 -14.66 -4.75 -11.47
CA TRP A 215 -16.02 -4.23 -11.33
C TRP A 215 -16.08 -3.02 -10.40
N ALA A 216 -15.44 -3.07 -9.23
CA ALA A 216 -15.42 -1.96 -8.27
C ALA A 216 -14.74 -0.70 -8.82
N THR A 217 -13.76 -0.87 -9.71
CA THR A 217 -13.08 0.22 -10.42
C THR A 217 -13.82 0.68 -11.68
N GLY A 218 -15.02 0.18 -11.95
CA GLY A 218 -15.85 0.56 -13.09
C GLY A 218 -16.78 1.74 -12.79
N HIS A 219 -17.11 2.52 -13.81
CA HIS A 219 -18.00 3.68 -13.68
C HIS A 219 -19.37 3.28 -13.09
N GLY A 220 -19.85 4.05 -12.11
CA GLY A 220 -21.15 3.82 -11.46
C GLY A 220 -21.19 2.66 -10.47
N ASN A 221 -20.09 1.95 -10.26
CA ASN A 221 -20.03 0.79 -9.35
C ASN A 221 -19.55 1.21 -7.95
N SER A 222 -20.30 2.08 -7.29
CA SER A 222 -20.06 2.38 -5.87
C SER A 222 -20.84 1.42 -4.98
N THR A 223 -20.14 0.79 -4.04
CA THR A 223 -20.80 0.05 -2.96
C THR A 223 -21.39 0.98 -1.89
N LYS A 224 -21.11 2.29 -1.93
CA LYS A 224 -21.68 3.30 -1.02
C LYS A 224 -23.10 3.67 -1.48
N ASN A 225 -24.05 3.69 -0.57
CA ASN A 225 -25.35 4.33 -0.79
C ASN A 225 -25.20 5.79 -0.36
N VAL A 226 -25.65 6.74 -1.18
CA VAL A 226 -25.73 8.21 -0.95
C VAL A 226 -24.60 9.06 -1.56
N ALA A 227 -25.05 10.18 -2.15
CA ALA A 227 -24.41 11.10 -3.09
C ALA A 227 -23.43 12.13 -2.47
N SER A 228 -22.64 11.77 -1.45
CA SER A 228 -21.87 12.79 -0.71
C SER A 228 -20.58 12.34 -0.04
N SER A 229 -19.78 11.43 -0.62
CA SER A 229 -18.40 11.22 -0.13
C SER A 229 -17.50 10.43 -1.09
N GLY A 230 -16.43 11.07 -1.57
CA GLY A 230 -15.26 10.44 -2.17
C GLY A 230 -15.46 9.93 -3.60
N LEU A 231 -14.67 10.49 -4.51
CA LEU A 231 -14.39 9.91 -5.82
C LEU A 231 -14.01 8.42 -5.62
N GLY A 232 -14.75 7.51 -6.24
CA GLY A 232 -14.64 6.08 -5.98
C GLY A 232 -13.36 5.48 -6.56
N LEU A 233 -13.17 4.16 -6.40
CA LEU A 233 -12.06 3.44 -7.06
C LEU A 233 -11.98 3.68 -8.58
N PHE A 234 -13.11 3.98 -9.22
CA PHE A 234 -13.17 4.40 -10.63
C PHE A 234 -12.41 5.70 -10.89
N ASP A 235 -12.59 6.71 -10.04
CA ASP A 235 -12.00 8.02 -10.22
C ASP A 235 -10.49 7.98 -9.95
N ILE A 236 -10.07 7.25 -8.91
CA ILE A 236 -8.64 6.99 -8.65
C ILE A 236 -7.98 6.35 -9.87
N LYS A 237 -8.60 5.31 -10.43
CA LYS A 237 -8.14 4.60 -11.63
C LYS A 237 -8.08 5.50 -12.86
N SER A 238 -9.11 6.31 -13.08
CA SER A 238 -9.21 7.16 -14.27
C SER A 238 -8.24 8.34 -14.20
N ASN A 239 -8.08 8.95 -13.02
CA ASN A 239 -7.24 10.12 -12.83
C ASN A 239 -5.75 9.80 -12.80
N ILE A 240 -5.36 8.56 -12.42
CA ILE A 240 -3.96 8.14 -12.44
C ILE A 240 -3.49 7.61 -13.80
N GLU A 241 -4.42 7.31 -14.72
CA GLU A 241 -4.08 6.83 -16.06
C GLU A 241 -3.21 7.86 -16.81
N GLY A 242 -2.19 7.40 -17.53
CA GLY A 242 -1.24 8.29 -18.24
C GLY A 242 -0.19 8.97 -17.35
N ILE A 243 -0.45 9.10 -16.04
CA ILE A 243 0.44 9.79 -15.10
C ILE A 243 1.06 8.89 -14.05
N GLY A 244 0.60 7.63 -13.94
CA GLY A 244 1.09 6.70 -12.94
C GLY A 244 0.53 5.28 -13.08
N GLU A 245 0.86 4.45 -12.10
CA GLU A 245 0.37 3.07 -12.00
C GLU A 245 -0.49 2.91 -10.74
N LEU A 246 -1.51 2.07 -10.83
CA LEU A 246 -2.38 1.69 -9.72
C LEU A 246 -2.32 0.18 -9.52
N THR A 247 -2.01 -0.26 -8.32
CA THR A 247 -2.11 -1.68 -7.92
C THR A 247 -3.12 -1.81 -6.78
N ILE A 248 -4.03 -2.78 -6.91
CA ILE A 248 -5.01 -3.12 -5.88
C ILE A 248 -4.84 -4.60 -5.50
N LEU A 249 -4.69 -4.85 -4.20
CA LEU A 249 -4.73 -6.19 -3.61
C LEU A 249 -5.95 -6.30 -2.71
N SER A 250 -6.78 -7.33 -2.89
CA SER A 250 -7.92 -7.55 -2.00
C SER A 250 -8.36 -9.01 -2.03
N ASN A 251 -8.31 -9.69 -0.87
CA ASN A 251 -8.55 -11.13 -0.78
C ASN A 251 -7.63 -11.91 -1.75
N TYR A 252 -8.18 -12.76 -2.63
CA TYR A 252 -7.37 -13.48 -3.62
C TYR A 252 -7.07 -12.66 -4.90
N GLY A 253 -7.62 -11.45 -5.01
CA GLY A 253 -7.47 -10.63 -6.22
C GLY A 253 -6.21 -9.78 -6.18
N TYR A 254 -5.39 -9.93 -7.22
CA TYR A 254 -4.39 -8.95 -7.62
C TYR A 254 -4.87 -8.25 -8.89
N TRP A 255 -4.88 -6.93 -8.89
CA TRP A 255 -5.23 -6.11 -10.04
C TRP A 255 -4.24 -4.96 -10.19
N GLU A 256 -3.83 -4.65 -11.42
CA GLU A 256 -2.88 -3.59 -11.71
C GLU A 256 -3.23 -2.90 -13.02
N GLN A 257 -3.10 -1.58 -13.04
CA GLN A 257 -3.10 -0.74 -14.23
C GLN A 257 -1.76 0.00 -14.31
N LYS A 258 -1.08 -0.14 -15.46
CA LYS A 258 0.14 0.58 -15.80
C LYS A 258 -0.17 1.97 -16.34
N SER A 259 0.86 2.81 -16.39
CA SER A 259 0.73 4.19 -16.87
C SER A 259 0.32 4.31 -18.33
N ASP A 260 0.57 3.28 -19.15
CA ASP A 260 0.12 3.20 -20.54
C ASP A 260 -1.31 2.64 -20.70
N GLY A 261 -2.02 2.41 -19.60
CA GLY A 261 -3.37 1.83 -19.57
C GLY A 261 -3.39 0.29 -19.59
N THR A 262 -2.24 -0.38 -19.73
CA THR A 262 -2.18 -1.85 -19.69
C THR A 262 -2.67 -2.38 -18.35
N LYS A 263 -3.60 -3.34 -18.37
CA LYS A 263 -4.15 -3.97 -17.17
C LYS A 263 -3.63 -5.40 -17.01
N ASN A 264 -3.17 -5.73 -15.80
CA ASN A 264 -2.80 -7.08 -15.40
C ASN A 264 -3.64 -7.52 -14.21
N HIS A 265 -4.05 -8.78 -14.18
CA HIS A 265 -4.83 -9.32 -13.07
C HIS A 265 -4.50 -10.80 -12.87
N HIS A 266 -4.47 -11.20 -11.61
CA HIS A 266 -4.10 -12.55 -11.21
C HIS A 266 -4.84 -12.98 -9.95
N THR A 267 -4.98 -14.30 -9.80
CA THR A 267 -5.43 -14.92 -8.55
C THR A 267 -4.22 -15.27 -7.71
N LEU A 268 -4.15 -14.73 -6.48
CA LEU A 268 -3.17 -15.13 -5.49
C LEU A 268 -3.41 -16.57 -5.01
N SER A 269 -2.36 -17.28 -4.60
CA SER A 269 -2.48 -18.60 -3.98
C SER A 269 -3.03 -18.56 -2.56
N SER A 270 -2.86 -17.43 -1.88
CA SER A 270 -3.25 -17.20 -0.50
C SER A 270 -3.89 -15.82 -0.38
N PRO A 271 -4.94 -15.65 0.44
CA PRO A 271 -5.68 -14.40 0.49
C PRO A 271 -4.87 -13.31 1.20
N TYR A 272 -4.92 -12.10 0.67
CA TYR A 272 -4.55 -10.90 1.42
C TYR A 272 -5.71 -10.53 2.36
N PRO A 273 -5.44 -10.26 3.65
CA PRO A 273 -6.48 -10.18 4.67
C PRO A 273 -7.34 -8.90 4.59
N GLY A 274 -6.83 -7.82 4.00
CA GLY A 274 -7.54 -6.54 3.83
C GLY A 274 -7.53 -6.03 2.39
N THR A 275 -7.55 -4.71 2.23
CA THR A 275 -7.39 -4.05 0.93
C THR A 275 -6.13 -3.20 0.91
N LEU A 276 -5.35 -3.29 -0.16
CA LEU A 276 -4.17 -2.49 -0.40
C LEU A 276 -4.34 -1.72 -1.71
N ILE A 277 -4.03 -0.44 -1.69
CA ILE A 277 -3.86 0.42 -2.87
C ILE A 277 -2.41 0.90 -2.90
N CYS A 278 -1.73 0.67 -4.01
CA CYS A 278 -0.45 1.30 -4.30
C CYS A 278 -0.63 2.27 -5.48
N LEU A 279 -0.18 3.50 -5.28
CA LEU A 279 -0.12 4.55 -6.28
C LEU A 279 1.34 4.82 -6.62
N LYS A 280 1.71 4.70 -7.89
CA LYS A 280 3.01 5.10 -8.39
C LYS A 280 2.87 6.26 -9.36
N PHE A 281 3.18 7.46 -8.95
CA PHE A 281 3.13 8.66 -9.79
C PHE A 281 4.44 8.86 -10.53
N LEU A 282 4.37 9.08 -11.84
CA LEU A 282 5.49 9.62 -12.63
C LEU A 282 5.65 11.10 -12.31
N THR A 283 6.86 11.57 -12.02
CA THR A 283 7.09 13.00 -11.80
C THR A 283 6.84 13.81 -13.07
N TYR A 284 6.58 15.12 -12.94
CA TYR A 284 6.26 15.97 -14.11
C TYR A 284 7.36 15.98 -15.19
N ASP A 285 8.61 15.72 -14.81
CA ASP A 285 9.78 15.66 -15.71
C ASP A 285 10.05 14.25 -16.26
N HIS A 286 9.11 13.30 -16.08
CA HIS A 286 9.20 11.94 -16.59
C HIS A 286 8.72 11.85 -18.04
N GLU A 287 9.56 11.35 -18.95
CA GLU A 287 9.32 11.35 -20.41
C GLU A 287 8.09 10.55 -20.85
N LYS A 288 7.76 9.46 -20.15
CA LYS A 288 6.59 8.62 -20.46
C LYS A 288 5.26 9.19 -19.98
N ARG A 289 5.27 10.35 -19.32
CA ARG A 289 4.06 10.94 -18.76
C ARG A 289 3.17 11.46 -19.88
N ILE A 290 1.99 10.87 -20.04
CA ILE A 290 1.02 11.28 -21.06
C ILE A 290 0.36 12.56 -20.57
N HIS A 291 0.68 13.67 -21.21
CA HIS A 291 0.08 14.96 -20.89
C HIS A 291 -1.33 14.98 -21.47
N SER A 292 -2.36 15.03 -20.62
CA SER A 292 -3.70 15.43 -21.07
C SER A 292 -3.68 16.93 -21.37
N PRO A 293 -3.89 17.38 -22.63
CA PRO A 293 -3.90 18.79 -22.98
C PRO A 293 -5.01 19.59 -22.29
N GLU A 294 -6.03 18.92 -21.76
CA GLU A 294 -7.21 19.56 -21.17
C GLU A 294 -6.93 20.20 -19.79
N ASN A 295 -5.92 19.73 -19.05
CA ASN A 295 -5.61 20.25 -17.70
C ASN A 295 -4.66 21.46 -17.69
N ASP A 296 -4.03 21.79 -18.82
CA ASP A 296 -3.13 22.95 -18.89
C ASP A 296 -3.88 24.27 -19.14
N ILE A 297 -5.12 24.21 -19.64
CA ILE A 297 -5.95 25.39 -19.94
C ILE A 297 -6.45 26.07 -18.66
N MET A 298 -6.66 25.34 -17.57
CA MET A 298 -7.10 25.91 -16.28
C MET A 298 -5.99 26.70 -15.57
N ASN A 299 -4.72 26.31 -15.72
CA ASN A 299 -3.59 26.96 -15.03
C ASN A 299 -3.08 28.25 -15.69
N THR A 300 -3.36 28.47 -16.98
CA THR A 300 -3.01 29.74 -17.64
C THR A 300 -3.95 30.89 -17.28
N THR A 301 -5.16 30.60 -16.80
CA THR A 301 -6.16 31.63 -16.48
C THR A 301 -6.04 32.18 -15.06
N GLU A 302 -5.45 31.44 -14.11
CA GLU A 302 -5.25 31.92 -12.74
C GLU A 302 -4.00 32.81 -12.56
N ASN A 303 -3.00 32.72 -13.46
CA ASN A 303 -1.81 33.58 -13.41
C ASN A 303 -2.00 34.99 -14.04
N LEU A 304 -3.24 35.37 -14.38
CA LEU A 304 -3.56 36.68 -14.97
C LEU A 304 -4.48 37.55 -14.09
N LEU A 305 -4.86 37.09 -12.90
CA LEU A 305 -5.63 37.90 -11.95
C LEU A 305 -5.09 37.67 -10.53
N PHE A 306 -4.47 38.74 -10.00
CA PHE A 306 -3.89 38.98 -8.66
C PHE A 306 -2.41 38.69 -8.47
#